data_AF-A0A2N2DX35-F1
#
_entry.id   AF-A0A2N2DX35-F1
#
_cell.length_a   1.000
_cell.length_b   1.000
_cell.length_c   1.000
_cell.angle_alpha   90.00
_cell.angle_beta   90.00
_cell.angle_gamma   90.00
#
_symmetry.space_group_name_H-M   'P 1'
#
loop_
_entity.id
_entity.type
_entity.pdbx_description
1 polymer ?
#
loop_
_entity_poly.entity_id
_entity_poly.type
_entity_poly.pdbx_seq_one_letter_code
_entity_poly.pdbx_strand_id
1 'polypeptide(L)'
;MDKRYLFLLIGIIIVVSAVVLRVGASNRWVCQDGEWQKRGNPSVNKPQTACSDEWSIEHELKALSALLGKQPPESPVTPAPPIVNEPIATSTDSEKPPVQVELIAPEVNGLISSPYTVRGRAHGSWFFEAVLPVVLTDGDGTVLVQTYGTAVGDWMVDGWVEFTSDLEFDALGAESGYLIIKKDNPSGLPEHDAQVSFPVRLAQ
;
A
#
# COMPACT_ATOMS: atom_id res chain seq x y z
N MET A 1 9.66 -45.23 -33.57
CA MET A 1 9.62 -43.86 -34.12
C MET A 1 11.02 -43.47 -34.54
N ASP A 2 11.17 -43.07 -35.79
CA ASP A 2 12.45 -42.71 -36.39
C ASP A 2 13.04 -41.45 -35.73
N LYS A 3 14.34 -41.43 -35.40
CA LYS A 3 14.99 -40.32 -34.66
C LYS A 3 14.80 -38.96 -35.35
N ARG A 4 14.66 -38.96 -36.67
CA ARG A 4 14.31 -37.79 -37.50
C ARG A 4 12.97 -37.14 -37.13
N TYR A 5 11.95 -37.92 -36.74
CA TYR A 5 10.67 -37.36 -36.30
C TYR A 5 10.72 -36.83 -34.87
N LEU A 6 11.59 -37.38 -34.00
CA LEU A 6 11.79 -36.89 -32.64
C LEU A 6 12.37 -35.46 -32.63
N PHE A 7 13.38 -35.20 -33.45
CA PHE A 7 13.96 -33.86 -33.57
C PHE A 7 12.99 -32.84 -34.17
N LEU A 8 12.17 -33.26 -35.14
CA LEU A 8 11.11 -32.40 -35.71
C LEU A 8 10.03 -32.05 -34.66
N LEU A 9 9.61 -33.01 -33.82
CA LEU A 9 8.62 -32.76 -32.77
C LEU A 9 9.15 -31.80 -31.70
N ILE A 10 10.40 -31.96 -31.26
CA ILE A 10 11.03 -31.05 -30.28
C ILE A 10 11.12 -29.63 -30.84
N GLY A 11 11.51 -29.47 -32.11
CA GLY A 11 11.55 -28.17 -32.77
C GLY A 11 10.19 -27.48 -32.84
N ILE A 12 9.12 -28.23 -33.16
CA ILE A 12 7.76 -27.70 -33.18
C ILE A 12 7.32 -27.26 -31.78
N ILE A 13 7.60 -28.06 -30.74
CA ILE A 13 7.23 -27.72 -29.35
C ILE A 13 7.93 -26.43 -28.90
N ILE A 14 9.21 -26.24 -29.23
CA ILE A 14 9.95 -25.02 -28.88
C ILE A 14 9.35 -23.79 -29.59
N VAL A 15 9.01 -23.91 -30.88
CA VAL A 15 8.37 -22.81 -31.63
C VAL A 15 6.99 -22.49 -31.07
N VAL A 16 6.16 -23.51 -30.79
CA VAL A 16 4.84 -23.32 -30.20
C VAL A 16 4.94 -22.72 -28.80
N SER A 17 5.86 -23.19 -27.96
CA SER A 17 6.10 -22.63 -26.62
C SER A 17 6.57 -21.18 -26.67
N ALA A 18 7.46 -20.82 -27.61
CA ALA A 18 7.90 -19.44 -27.79
C ALA A 18 6.77 -18.52 -28.25
N VAL A 19 5.85 -19.01 -29.09
CA VAL A 19 4.65 -18.28 -29.50
C VAL A 19 3.67 -18.13 -28.33
N VAL A 20 3.42 -19.18 -27.56
CA VAL A 20 2.54 -19.13 -26.37
C VAL A 20 3.08 -18.17 -25.31
N LEU A 21 4.39 -18.16 -25.06
CA LEU A 21 5.03 -17.24 -24.11
C LEU A 21 4.97 -15.76 -24.57
N ARG A 22 4.83 -15.48 -25.88
CA ARG A 22 4.59 -14.12 -26.39
C ARG A 22 3.12 -13.72 -26.38
N VAL A 23 2.19 -14.66 -26.24
CA VAL A 23 0.73 -14.44 -26.23
C VAL A 23 0.16 -14.58 -24.80
N GLY A 24 0.95 -14.23 -23.79
CA GLY A 24 0.43 -13.93 -22.45
C GLY A 24 -0.35 -12.61 -22.45
N ALA A 25 -1.50 -12.56 -23.12
CA ALA A 25 -2.34 -11.38 -23.17
C ALA A 25 -3.02 -11.18 -21.82
N SER A 26 -2.40 -10.40 -20.93
CA SER A 26 -3.05 -9.94 -19.70
C SER A 26 -4.27 -9.09 -20.08
N ASN A 27 -5.48 -9.55 -19.75
CA ASN A 27 -6.73 -8.82 -19.94
C ASN A 27 -6.84 -7.69 -18.89
N ARG A 28 -6.25 -6.53 -19.16
CA ARG A 28 -6.21 -5.39 -18.23
C ARG A 28 -6.14 -4.07 -18.97
N TRP A 29 -6.55 -3.00 -18.30
CA TRP A 29 -6.27 -1.64 -18.71
C TRP A 29 -4.81 -1.31 -18.43
N VAL A 30 -4.13 -0.67 -19.38
CA VAL A 30 -2.73 -0.25 -19.24
C VAL A 30 -2.64 1.24 -19.54
N CYS A 31 -1.93 1.96 -18.70
CA CYS A 31 -1.57 3.36 -18.93
C CYS A 31 -0.50 3.43 -20.02
N GLN A 32 -0.75 4.17 -21.10
CA GLN A 32 0.26 4.51 -22.09
C GLN A 32 -0.02 5.91 -22.64
N ASP A 33 0.97 6.79 -22.51
CA ASP A 33 0.90 8.19 -22.95
C ASP A 33 -0.20 8.99 -22.23
N GLY A 34 -0.45 8.67 -20.96
CA GLY A 34 -1.51 9.30 -20.15
C GLY A 34 -2.94 8.88 -20.52
N GLU A 35 -3.10 7.96 -21.47
CA GLU A 35 -4.40 7.41 -21.84
C GLU A 35 -4.50 5.93 -21.48
N TRP A 36 -5.68 5.53 -20.99
CA TRP A 36 -5.98 4.12 -20.77
C TRP A 36 -6.13 3.38 -22.11
N GLN A 37 -5.17 2.54 -22.42
CA GLN A 37 -5.22 1.64 -23.57
C GLN A 37 -5.76 0.26 -23.17
N LYS A 38 -6.65 -0.28 -24.02
CA LYS A 38 -7.27 -1.60 -23.82
C LYS A 38 -6.30 -2.70 -24.27
N ARG A 39 -5.79 -3.52 -23.35
CA ARG A 39 -5.01 -4.73 -23.69
C ARG A 39 -5.86 -5.98 -23.49
N GLY A 40 -6.13 -6.71 -24.58
CA GLY A 40 -7.01 -7.88 -24.58
C GLY A 40 -8.49 -7.49 -24.46
N ASN A 41 -9.25 -8.21 -23.63
CA ASN A 41 -10.67 -7.90 -23.37
C ASN A 41 -10.96 -7.83 -21.86
N PRO A 42 -10.56 -6.75 -21.16
CA PRO A 42 -10.91 -6.55 -19.76
C PRO A 42 -12.44 -6.57 -19.58
N SER A 43 -12.92 -7.35 -18.62
CA SER A 43 -14.34 -7.43 -18.22
C SER A 43 -14.77 -6.25 -17.34
N VAL A 44 -13.81 -5.49 -16.82
CA VAL A 44 -14.02 -4.29 -16.01
C VAL A 44 -14.09 -3.07 -16.92
N ASN A 45 -15.02 -2.15 -16.63
CA ASN A 45 -15.17 -0.89 -17.35
C ASN A 45 -13.87 -0.06 -17.31
N LYS A 46 -13.68 0.81 -18.31
CA LYS A 46 -12.53 1.74 -18.35
C LYS A 46 -12.48 2.56 -17.05
N PRO A 47 -11.32 2.62 -16.37
CA PRO A 47 -11.18 3.45 -15.18
C PRO A 47 -11.56 4.91 -15.51
N GLN A 48 -12.36 5.53 -14.65
CA GLN A 48 -12.80 6.92 -14.83
C GLN A 48 -11.72 7.93 -14.41
N THR A 49 -10.76 7.49 -13.59
CA THR A 49 -9.63 8.29 -13.14
C THR A 49 -8.63 8.49 -14.27
N ALA A 50 -8.12 9.73 -14.41
CA ALA A 50 -7.03 10.05 -15.33
C ALA A 50 -5.82 9.18 -15.01
N CYS A 51 -5.15 8.70 -16.06
CA CYS A 51 -4.01 7.82 -15.92
C CYS A 51 -2.71 8.62 -15.98
N SER A 52 -1.76 8.33 -15.08
CA SER A 52 -0.42 8.93 -15.11
C SER A 52 0.63 7.84 -15.16
N ASP A 53 1.45 7.84 -16.21
CA ASP A 53 2.61 6.96 -16.31
C ASP A 53 3.67 7.44 -15.30
N GLU A 54 3.94 6.65 -14.26
CA GLU A 54 4.79 7.00 -13.11
C GLU A 54 6.30 7.11 -13.43
N TRP A 55 6.67 7.24 -14.71
CA TRP A 55 8.04 7.56 -15.10
C TRP A 55 8.08 8.47 -16.34
N SER A 56 7.73 9.74 -16.14
CA SER A 56 8.08 10.82 -17.06
C SER A 56 8.64 12.02 -16.29
N ILE A 57 9.75 11.78 -15.58
CA ILE A 57 10.49 12.83 -14.85
C ILE A 57 11.07 13.89 -15.82
N GLU A 58 11.13 13.61 -17.12
CA GLU A 58 11.63 14.56 -18.12
C GLU A 58 10.71 15.76 -18.35
N HIS A 59 9.40 15.63 -18.13
CA HIS A 59 8.45 16.75 -18.32
C HIS A 59 8.43 17.72 -17.13
N GLU A 60 8.62 17.21 -15.91
CA GLU A 60 8.69 18.01 -14.68
C GLU A 60 9.98 18.85 -14.61
N LEU A 61 11.13 18.29 -15.02
CA LEU A 61 12.42 19.02 -15.02
C LEU A 61 12.44 20.19 -16.02
N LYS A 62 11.74 20.05 -17.15
CA LYS A 62 11.63 21.14 -18.14
C LYS A 62 10.73 22.27 -17.63
N ALA A 63 9.66 21.95 -16.90
CA ALA A 63 8.79 22.92 -16.25
C ALA A 63 9.51 23.65 -15.09
N LEU A 64 10.27 22.92 -14.27
CA LEU A 64 11.09 23.51 -13.19
C LEU A 64 12.22 24.40 -13.73
N SER A 65 12.87 24.01 -14.84
CA SER A 65 13.88 24.87 -15.51
C SER A 65 13.27 26.14 -16.10
N ALA A 66 12.01 26.09 -16.52
CA ALA A 66 11.29 27.25 -17.06
C ALA A 66 10.86 28.24 -15.95
N LEU A 67 10.57 27.74 -14.74
CA LEU A 67 10.24 28.56 -13.57
C LEU A 67 11.46 29.23 -12.94
N LEU A 68 12.64 28.61 -13.00
CA LEU A 68 13.90 29.20 -12.53
C LEU A 68 14.47 30.29 -13.46
N GLY A 69 13.94 30.43 -14.69
CA GLY A 69 14.49 31.31 -15.73
C GLY A 69 13.69 32.57 -16.06
N LYS A 70 12.50 32.79 -15.49
CA LYS A 70 11.69 33.98 -15.79
C LYS A 70 11.06 34.56 -14.53
N GLN A 71 11.54 35.74 -14.14
CA GLN A 71 10.82 36.59 -13.20
C GLN A 71 9.39 36.85 -13.74
N PRO A 72 8.33 36.64 -12.94
CA PRO A 72 6.96 36.80 -13.39
C PRO A 72 6.69 38.24 -13.88
N PRO A 73 5.94 38.44 -14.97
CA PRO A 73 5.51 39.76 -15.39
C PRO A 73 4.50 40.34 -14.38
N GLU A 74 4.77 41.57 -13.97
CA GLU A 74 3.94 42.40 -13.10
C GLU A 74 2.52 42.52 -13.69
N SER A 75 1.52 41.93 -13.03
CA SER A 75 0.11 42.07 -13.39
C SER A 75 -0.53 43.26 -12.67
N PRO A 76 -1.53 43.90 -13.31
CA PRO A 76 -1.92 45.28 -13.00
C PRO A 76 -2.67 45.39 -11.68
N VAL A 77 -2.23 46.35 -10.87
CA VAL A 77 -2.80 46.72 -9.58
C VAL A 77 -4.22 47.28 -9.78
N THR A 78 -5.23 46.58 -9.27
CA THR A 78 -6.54 47.17 -8.97
C THR A 78 -6.56 47.54 -7.48
N PRO A 79 -7.00 48.75 -7.09
CA PRO A 79 -6.95 49.18 -5.69
C PRO A 79 -7.99 48.43 -4.85
N ALA A 80 -7.52 47.73 -3.82
CA ALA A 80 -8.36 47.07 -2.83
C ALA A 80 -8.91 48.08 -1.78
N PRO A 81 -10.11 47.87 -1.23
CA PRO A 81 -10.69 48.67 -0.14
C PRO A 81 -9.93 48.49 1.20
N PRO A 82 -10.11 49.40 2.18
CA PRO A 82 -9.27 49.47 3.36
C PRO A 82 -9.46 48.27 4.29
N ILE A 83 -8.31 47.83 4.82
CA ILE A 83 -8.09 46.68 5.68
C ILE A 83 -8.82 46.88 7.02
N VAL A 84 -9.76 45.99 7.34
CA VAL A 84 -10.26 45.79 8.70
C VAL A 84 -9.39 44.71 9.34
N ASN A 85 -8.79 45.05 10.48
CA ASN A 85 -7.92 44.17 11.25
C ASN A 85 -8.75 43.04 11.90
N GLU A 86 -8.87 41.90 11.23
CA GLU A 86 -9.18 40.62 11.88
C GLU A 86 -7.87 39.90 12.23
N PRO A 87 -7.77 39.28 13.43
CA PRO A 87 -6.57 38.55 13.81
C PRO A 87 -6.37 37.39 12.84
N ILE A 88 -5.22 37.41 12.18
CA ILE A 88 -4.70 36.35 11.32
C ILE A 88 -4.81 35.03 12.09
N ALA A 89 -5.77 34.20 11.69
CA ALA A 89 -5.84 32.82 12.11
C ALA A 89 -4.59 32.13 11.55
N THR A 90 -3.73 31.77 12.49
CA THR A 90 -2.64 30.80 12.41
C THR A 90 -2.84 29.80 11.27
N SER A 91 -1.89 29.78 10.35
CA SER A 91 -1.67 28.72 9.39
C SER A 91 -1.59 27.37 10.12
N THR A 92 -2.60 26.53 9.95
CA THR A 92 -2.64 25.18 10.51
C THR A 92 -1.59 24.32 9.80
N ASP A 93 -0.68 23.85 10.65
CA ASP A 93 0.29 22.78 10.50
C ASP A 93 -0.19 21.61 9.62
N SER A 94 0.75 20.93 8.96
CA SER A 94 0.50 19.70 8.22
C SER A 94 0.06 18.62 9.21
N GLU A 95 -1.25 18.49 9.40
CA GLU A 95 -1.84 17.60 10.40
C GLU A 95 -1.61 16.14 10.00
N LYS A 96 -0.64 15.50 10.66
CA LYS A 96 -0.45 14.05 10.68
C LYS A 96 -1.83 13.41 10.89
N PRO A 97 -2.28 12.48 10.04
CA PRO A 97 -3.59 11.87 10.21
C PRO A 97 -3.72 11.25 11.60
N PRO A 98 -4.90 11.32 12.22
CA PRO A 98 -5.11 10.83 13.57
C PRO A 98 -4.72 9.36 13.68
N VAL A 99 -4.09 8.99 14.80
CA VAL A 99 -3.72 7.61 15.10
C VAL A 99 -5.00 6.79 15.29
N GLN A 100 -5.19 5.75 14.48
CA GLN A 100 -6.39 4.91 14.49
C GLN A 100 -6.13 3.46 14.97
N VAL A 101 -4.88 3.16 15.34
CA VAL A 101 -4.47 1.87 15.90
C VAL A 101 -3.49 2.11 17.04
N GLU A 102 -3.69 1.40 18.14
CA GLU A 102 -2.81 1.43 19.30
C GLU A 102 -2.50 0.01 19.76
N LEU A 103 -1.24 -0.21 20.16
CA LEU A 103 -0.78 -1.47 20.69
C LEU A 103 -0.81 -1.41 22.23
N ILE A 104 -1.45 -2.42 22.85
CA ILE A 104 -1.52 -2.57 24.32
C ILE A 104 -0.43 -3.53 24.78
N ALA A 105 -0.20 -4.62 24.05
CA ALA A 105 0.88 -5.56 24.28
C ALA A 105 1.34 -6.20 22.94
N PRO A 106 2.65 -6.30 22.66
CA PRO A 106 3.76 -5.78 23.48
C PRO A 106 3.78 -4.25 23.52
N GLU A 107 4.55 -3.67 24.45
CA GLU A 107 4.93 -2.27 24.33
C GLU A 107 5.82 -2.07 23.09
N VAL A 108 5.92 -0.83 22.60
CA VAL A 108 6.82 -0.49 21.49
C VAL A 108 8.26 -0.87 21.87
N ASN A 109 8.96 -1.57 20.98
CA ASN A 109 10.28 -2.21 21.21
C ASN A 109 10.30 -3.30 22.30
N GLY A 110 9.13 -3.77 22.71
CA GLY A 110 8.97 -4.88 23.65
C GLY A 110 9.59 -6.17 23.10
N LEU A 111 10.09 -7.01 24.00
CA LEU A 111 10.62 -8.32 23.66
C LEU A 111 9.48 -9.34 23.61
N ILE A 112 9.33 -10.05 22.50
CA ILE A 112 8.33 -11.09 22.30
C ILE A 112 9.01 -12.44 21.97
N SER A 113 8.41 -13.53 22.44
CA SER A 113 8.85 -14.91 22.21
C SER A 113 7.65 -15.76 21.79
N SER A 114 7.82 -16.68 20.85
CA SER A 114 6.75 -17.57 20.41
C SER A 114 6.42 -18.65 21.47
N PRO A 115 5.13 -18.99 21.70
CA PRO A 115 3.95 -18.29 21.22
C PRO A 115 3.72 -16.96 21.97
N TYR A 116 3.16 -15.96 21.28
CA TYR A 116 2.87 -14.65 21.87
C TYR A 116 1.47 -14.14 21.51
N THR A 117 0.72 -13.67 22.51
CA THR A 117 -0.60 -13.03 22.30
C THR A 117 -0.44 -11.52 22.21
N VAL A 118 -0.66 -10.97 21.02
CA VAL A 118 -0.79 -9.53 20.77
C VAL A 118 -2.13 -9.03 21.28
N ARG A 119 -2.11 -7.86 21.91
CA ARG A 119 -3.31 -7.11 22.31
C ARG A 119 -3.20 -5.68 21.81
N GLY A 120 -4.26 -5.17 21.23
CA GLY A 120 -4.31 -3.79 20.78
C GLY A 120 -5.74 -3.29 20.68
N ARG A 121 -5.89 -2.09 20.14
CA ARG A 121 -7.18 -1.54 19.74
C ARG A 121 -7.05 -0.81 18.42
N ALA A 122 -8.08 -0.89 17.60
CA ALA A 122 -8.17 -0.17 16.34
C ALA A 122 -9.56 0.43 16.21
N HIS A 123 -9.71 1.44 15.36
CA HIS A 123 -11.05 1.96 15.05
C HIS A 123 -11.89 0.87 14.37
N GLY A 124 -13.21 0.80 14.60
CA GLY A 124 -14.07 -0.24 14.04
C GLY A 124 -13.99 -0.39 12.52
N SER A 125 -13.67 0.71 11.82
CA SER A 125 -13.42 0.75 10.37
C SER A 125 -12.17 -0.02 9.90
N TRP A 126 -11.32 -0.49 10.81
CA TRP A 126 -10.16 -1.34 10.51
C TRP A 126 -10.51 -2.81 10.39
N PHE A 127 -11.68 -3.21 10.88
CA PHE A 127 -12.14 -4.58 10.89
C PHE A 127 -13.05 -4.86 9.70
N PHE A 128 -13.00 -6.10 9.23
CA PHE A 128 -14.00 -6.70 8.37
C PHE A 128 -14.30 -8.10 8.93
N GLU A 129 -15.57 -8.48 9.01
CA GLU A 129 -15.98 -9.76 9.61
C GLU A 129 -15.39 -10.02 11.02
N ALA A 130 -15.30 -8.96 11.83
CA ALA A 130 -14.72 -8.96 13.18
C ALA A 130 -13.22 -9.31 13.25
N VAL A 131 -12.49 -9.26 12.14
CA VAL A 131 -11.06 -9.52 12.09
C VAL A 131 -10.29 -8.40 11.41
N LEU A 132 -8.99 -8.35 11.67
CA LEU A 132 -8.03 -7.52 10.96
C LEU A 132 -6.70 -8.28 10.74
N PRO A 133 -5.93 -8.03 9.66
CA PRO A 133 -4.67 -8.72 9.45
C PRO A 133 -3.57 -8.24 10.40
N VAL A 134 -2.82 -9.19 10.97
CA VAL A 134 -1.65 -8.96 11.80
C VAL A 134 -0.46 -9.69 11.17
N VAL A 135 0.63 -8.96 10.93
CA VAL A 135 1.84 -9.50 10.30
C VAL A 135 3.02 -9.21 11.20
N LEU A 136 3.87 -10.22 11.44
CA LEU A 136 5.16 -10.04 12.07
C LEU A 136 6.24 -10.24 11.02
N THR A 137 7.16 -9.28 10.91
CA THR A 137 8.34 -9.37 10.06
C THR A 137 9.63 -9.32 10.89
N ASP A 138 10.73 -9.78 10.31
CA ASP A 138 12.07 -9.44 10.80
C ASP A 138 12.45 -7.98 10.45
N GLY A 139 13.68 -7.58 10.79
CA GLY A 139 14.23 -6.25 10.49
C GLY A 139 14.49 -6.00 8.99
N ASP A 140 14.59 -7.04 8.18
CA ASP A 140 14.79 -6.98 6.72
C ASP A 140 13.44 -6.95 5.96
N GLY A 141 12.33 -7.14 6.66
CA GLY A 141 10.97 -7.16 6.11
C GLY A 141 10.50 -8.55 5.67
N THR A 142 11.25 -9.61 5.97
CA THR A 142 10.80 -11.00 5.75
C THR A 142 9.65 -11.30 6.70
N VAL A 143 8.54 -11.81 6.18
CA VAL A 143 7.40 -12.21 7.01
C VAL A 143 7.74 -13.48 7.78
N LEU A 144 7.71 -13.37 9.12
CA LEU A 144 7.89 -14.50 10.04
C LEU A 144 6.55 -15.21 10.27
N VAL A 145 5.46 -14.44 10.42
CA VAL A 145 4.10 -14.97 10.52
C VAL A 145 3.08 -13.93 10.02
N GLN A 146 2.00 -14.41 9.42
CA GLN A 146 0.81 -13.62 9.09
C GLN A 146 -0.41 -14.35 9.62
N THR A 147 -1.22 -13.63 10.40
CA THR A 147 -2.43 -14.15 11.05
C THR A 147 -3.49 -13.05 11.12
N TYR A 148 -4.56 -13.30 11.87
CA TYR A 148 -5.64 -12.35 12.10
C TYR A 148 -5.75 -11.98 13.57
N GLY A 149 -6.03 -10.71 13.84
CA GLY A 149 -6.51 -10.23 15.13
C GLY A 149 -8.02 -10.27 15.15
N THR A 150 -8.59 -10.88 16.18
CA THR A 150 -10.04 -10.96 16.37
C THR A 150 -10.50 -9.82 17.27
N ALA A 151 -11.56 -9.11 16.87
CA ALA A 151 -12.18 -8.08 17.69
C ALA A 151 -12.75 -8.66 18.99
N VAL A 152 -12.62 -7.91 20.08
CA VAL A 152 -13.21 -8.23 21.37
C VAL A 152 -14.50 -7.44 21.51
N GLY A 153 -15.63 -8.11 21.37
CA GLY A 153 -16.96 -7.50 21.45
C GLY A 153 -17.48 -7.02 20.10
N ASP A 154 -18.25 -5.93 20.10
CA ASP A 154 -18.82 -5.36 18.88
C ASP A 154 -17.78 -4.55 18.13
N TRP A 155 -17.64 -4.83 16.84
CA TRP A 155 -16.67 -4.17 15.96
C TRP A 155 -17.31 -3.14 15.02
N MET A 156 -18.62 -3.19 14.81
CA MET A 156 -19.35 -2.28 13.90
C MET A 156 -19.70 -0.96 14.61
N VAL A 157 -18.71 -0.39 15.29
CA VAL A 157 -18.84 0.86 16.05
C VAL A 157 -17.96 1.95 15.46
N ASP A 158 -18.43 3.19 15.53
CA ASP A 158 -17.66 4.38 15.18
C ASP A 158 -16.76 4.78 16.36
N GLY A 159 -15.79 3.91 16.67
CA GLY A 159 -14.93 4.07 17.83
C GLY A 159 -13.85 3.00 17.95
N TRP A 160 -13.16 3.00 19.10
CA TRP A 160 -12.11 2.05 19.43
C TRP A 160 -12.68 0.67 19.77
N VAL A 161 -12.11 -0.36 19.16
CA VAL A 161 -12.42 -1.77 19.36
C VAL A 161 -11.13 -2.49 19.69
N GLU A 162 -11.12 -3.21 20.81
CA GLU A 162 -9.97 -4.04 21.20
C GLU A 162 -9.85 -5.27 20.30
N PHE A 163 -8.63 -5.78 20.11
CA PHE A 163 -8.39 -7.03 19.40
C PHE A 163 -7.30 -7.86 20.07
N THR A 164 -7.36 -9.17 19.82
CA THR A 164 -6.34 -10.13 20.24
C THR A 164 -5.88 -10.98 19.05
N SER A 165 -4.59 -11.28 18.97
CA SER A 165 -4.02 -12.15 17.94
C SER A 165 -2.93 -13.03 18.52
N ASP A 166 -2.98 -14.33 18.23
CA ASP A 166 -1.94 -15.26 18.66
C ASP A 166 -0.90 -15.43 17.55
N LEU A 167 0.36 -15.20 17.91
CA LEU A 167 1.51 -15.33 17.03
C LEU A 167 2.30 -16.59 17.39
N GLU A 168 2.37 -17.52 16.45
CA GLU A 168 3.29 -18.64 16.47
C GLU A 168 4.33 -18.41 15.37
N PHE A 169 5.60 -18.21 15.75
CA PHE A 169 6.67 -17.88 14.82
C PHE A 169 8.01 -18.49 15.25
N ASP A 170 8.96 -18.53 14.31
CA ASP A 170 10.37 -18.79 14.55
C ASP A 170 11.14 -17.50 14.22
N ALA A 171 11.98 -17.03 15.14
CA ALA A 171 12.74 -15.80 14.94
C ALA A 171 13.85 -15.98 13.87
N LEU A 172 14.24 -17.22 13.55
CA LEU A 172 15.22 -17.55 12.51
C LEU A 172 16.55 -16.78 12.64
N GLY A 173 16.97 -16.44 13.87
CA GLY A 173 18.18 -15.65 14.12
C GLY A 173 17.99 -14.13 14.12
N ALA A 174 16.79 -13.61 13.83
CA ALA A 174 16.49 -12.19 13.86
C ALA A 174 16.30 -11.70 15.31
N GLU A 175 16.93 -10.58 15.67
CA GLU A 175 16.81 -9.98 17.01
C GLU A 175 15.75 -8.86 17.08
N SER A 176 15.33 -8.35 15.92
CA SER A 176 14.39 -7.24 15.79
C SER A 176 13.44 -7.47 14.62
N GLY A 177 12.31 -6.78 14.67
CA GLY A 177 11.26 -6.91 13.67
C GLY A 177 10.18 -5.85 13.79
N TYR A 178 9.13 -6.01 12.99
CA TYR A 178 7.97 -5.13 13.01
C TYR A 178 6.69 -5.94 13.14
N LEU A 179 5.87 -5.55 14.11
CA LEU A 179 4.48 -5.96 14.20
C LEU A 179 3.64 -4.96 13.41
N ILE A 180 3.01 -5.43 12.34
CA ILE A 180 2.24 -4.62 11.41
C ILE A 180 0.78 -4.99 11.56
N ILE A 181 -0.03 -4.00 11.93
CA ILE A 181 -1.49 -4.10 11.97
C ILE A 181 -2.03 -3.46 10.69
N LYS A 182 -2.80 -4.21 9.91
CA LYS A 182 -3.39 -3.71 8.66
C LYS A 182 -4.88 -3.51 8.84
N LYS A 183 -5.42 -2.52 8.14
CA LYS A 183 -6.85 -2.39 7.92
C LYS A 183 -7.28 -3.51 6.97
N ASP A 184 -8.33 -4.24 7.33
CA ASP A 184 -8.91 -5.21 6.40
C ASP A 184 -9.57 -4.47 5.24
N ASN A 185 -9.19 -4.85 4.02
CA ASN A 185 -9.62 -4.23 2.79
C ASN A 185 -10.11 -5.31 1.81
N PRO A 186 -11.34 -5.82 1.99
CA PRO A 186 -11.89 -6.87 1.13
C PRO A 186 -12.05 -6.42 -0.33
N SER A 187 -12.05 -5.11 -0.60
CA SER A 187 -12.13 -4.58 -1.96
C SER A 187 -10.82 -4.72 -2.74
N GLY A 188 -9.68 -4.82 -2.04
CA GLY A 188 -8.34 -4.80 -2.63
C GLY A 188 -7.95 -3.49 -3.31
N LEU A 189 -8.73 -2.40 -3.14
CA LEU A 189 -8.42 -1.10 -3.71
C LEU A 189 -7.40 -0.35 -2.84
N PRO A 190 -6.28 0.16 -3.39
CA PRO A 190 -5.23 0.81 -2.60
C PRO A 190 -5.69 2.02 -1.78
N GLU A 191 -6.74 2.72 -2.22
CA GLU A 191 -7.34 3.86 -1.50
C GLU A 191 -7.97 3.49 -0.16
N HIS A 192 -8.19 2.20 0.10
CA HIS A 192 -8.70 1.68 1.36
C HIS A 192 -7.64 0.98 2.20
N ASP A 193 -6.41 0.86 1.68
CA ASP A 193 -5.29 0.29 2.40
C ASP A 193 -4.79 1.26 3.46
N ALA A 194 -4.63 0.73 4.68
CA ALA A 194 -3.94 1.41 5.76
C ALA A 194 -3.22 0.38 6.61
N GLN A 195 -2.09 0.77 7.19
CA GLN A 195 -1.36 -0.06 8.13
C GLN A 195 -0.58 0.79 9.13
N VAL A 196 -0.34 0.22 10.31
CA VAL A 196 0.54 0.80 11.34
C VAL A 196 1.57 -0.26 11.72
N SER A 197 2.84 0.14 11.76
CA SER A 197 3.95 -0.72 12.17
C SER A 197 4.48 -0.32 13.54
N PHE A 198 4.75 -1.32 14.37
CA PHE A 198 5.33 -1.17 15.69
C PHE A 198 6.64 -1.96 15.73
N PRO A 199 7.79 -1.34 16.03
CA PRO A 199 9.03 -2.09 16.20
C PRO A 199 8.94 -3.00 17.43
N VAL A 200 9.47 -4.22 17.31
CA VAL A 200 9.54 -5.22 18.38
C VAL A 200 10.93 -5.86 18.41
N ARG A 201 11.29 -6.44 19.55
CA ARG A 201 12.47 -7.29 19.69
C ARG A 201 12.03 -8.75 19.75
N LEU A 202 12.82 -9.62 19.14
CA LEU A 202 12.51 -11.03 19.02
C LEU A 202 13.45 -11.83 19.93
N ALA A 203 12.86 -12.62 20.82
CA ALA A 203 13.59 -13.62 21.58
C ALA A 203 13.98 -14.79 20.66
N GLN A 204 15.17 -15.32 20.89
CA GLN A 204 15.68 -16.52 20.22
C GLN A 204 15.12 -17.79 20.85
#